data_AF-A0A520HFY3-F1
#
_entry.id   AF-A0A520HFY3-F1
#
_cell.length_a   1.000
_cell.length_b   1.000
_cell.length_c   1.000
_cell.angle_alpha   90.00
_cell.angle_beta   90.00
_cell.angle_gamma   90.00
#
_symmetry.space_group_name_H-M   'P 1'
#
loop_
_entity.id
_entity.type
_entity.pdbx_description
1 polymer ?
#
loop_
_entity_poly.entity_id
_entity_poly.type
_entity_poly.pdbx_seq_one_letter_code
_entity_poly.pdbx_strand_id
1 'polypeptide(L)'
;MQFKFESERLIYVEYAIIHKEPDGTAWPYDCQADDRPPVILHRLLRRKIRSVGRNDLQLTLTFEDGSSLAILSELNGYESGAIVAMEIGYVMF
;
A
#
# COMPACT_ATOMS: atom_id res chain seq x y z
N MET A 1 -2.84 -4.28 -9.76
CA MET A 1 -3.45 -3.04 -9.21
C MET A 1 -2.39 -1.93 -9.21
N GLN A 2 -2.76 -0.66 -9.29
CA GLN A 2 -1.80 0.46 -9.35
C GLN A 2 -2.15 1.54 -8.32
N PHE A 3 -1.16 2.06 -7.62
CA PHE A 3 -1.29 3.20 -6.71
C PHE A 3 -0.58 4.41 -7.31
N LYS A 4 -1.31 5.51 -7.47
CA LYS A 4 -0.76 6.78 -7.93
C LYS A 4 -0.63 7.75 -6.75
N PHE A 5 0.56 8.30 -6.59
CA PHE A 5 0.83 9.34 -5.61
C PHE A 5 0.76 10.71 -6.31
N GLU A 6 0.49 11.76 -5.54
CA GLU A 6 0.45 13.13 -6.05
C GLU A 6 1.77 13.57 -6.72
N SER A 7 2.89 12.98 -6.32
CA SER A 7 4.21 13.19 -6.93
C SER A 7 4.38 12.52 -8.30
N GLU A 8 3.28 12.06 -8.91
CA GLU A 8 3.23 11.25 -10.14
C GLU A 8 3.96 9.91 -10.09
N ARG A 9 4.50 9.54 -8.92
CA ARG A 9 5.09 8.22 -8.71
C ARG A 9 4.01 7.14 -8.72
N LEU A 10 4.34 6.01 -9.32
CA LEU A 10 3.45 4.87 -9.50
C LEU A 10 4.03 3.66 -8.78
N ILE A 11 3.17 2.96 -8.04
CA ILE A 11 3.49 1.66 -7.47
C ILE A 11 2.56 0.62 -8.10
N TYR A 12 3.16 -0.34 -8.78
CA TYR A 12 2.45 -1.50 -9.30
C TYR A 12 2.40 -2.58 -8.22
N VAL A 13 1.20 -3.13 -8.03
CA VAL A 13 0.96 -4.23 -7.12
C VAL A 13 0.57 -5.44 -7.92
N GLU A 14 1.48 -6.39 -7.92
CA GLU A 14 1.39 -7.61 -8.71
C GLU A 14 0.83 -8.77 -7.91
N TYR A 15 1.13 -8.82 -6.61
CA TYR A 15 0.81 -10.00 -5.80
C TYR A 15 -0.33 -9.78 -4.82
N ALA A 16 -0.08 -9.10 -3.70
CA ALA A 16 -1.08 -8.97 -2.65
C ALA A 16 -0.94 -7.65 -1.89
N ILE A 17 -2.05 -7.25 -1.26
CA ILE A 17 -2.06 -6.18 -0.26
C ILE A 17 -2.68 -6.67 1.04
N ILE A 18 -2.33 -6.00 2.14
CA ILE A 18 -2.99 -6.16 3.43
C ILE A 18 -3.32 -4.76 3.94
N HIS A 19 -4.61 -4.46 4.07
CA HIS A 19 -5.07 -3.27 4.78
C HIS A 19 -5.33 -3.63 6.24
N LYS A 20 -4.70 -2.94 7.20
CA LYS A 20 -4.99 -3.05 8.62
C LYS A 20 -5.59 -1.76 9.16
N GLU A 21 -6.67 -1.90 9.89
CA GLU A 21 -7.35 -0.81 10.61
C GLU A 21 -6.68 -0.56 11.97
N PRO A 22 -6.92 0.59 12.61
CA PRO A 22 -6.34 0.91 13.92
C PRO A 22 -6.76 -0.05 15.04
N ASP A 23 -7.91 -0.71 14.89
CA ASP A 23 -8.41 -1.73 15.83
C ASP A 23 -7.75 -3.10 15.65
N GLY A 24 -6.83 -3.24 14.68
CA GLY A 24 -6.12 -4.46 14.36
C GLY A 24 -6.82 -5.36 13.33
N THR A 25 -8.02 -5.01 12.89
CA THR A 25 -8.73 -5.74 11.82
C THR A 25 -7.92 -5.70 10.54
N ALA A 26 -7.67 -6.86 9.93
CA ALA A 26 -6.89 -6.99 8.71
C ALA A 26 -7.74 -7.51 7.54
N TRP A 27 -7.59 -6.86 6.40
CA TRP A 27 -8.25 -7.18 5.13
C TRP A 27 -7.16 -7.55 4.12
N PRO A 28 -6.78 -8.84 4.02
CA PRO A 28 -5.89 -9.30 2.97
C PRO A 28 -6.62 -9.31 1.63
N TYR A 29 -5.90 -9.00 0.56
CA TYR A 29 -6.41 -9.09 -0.79
C TYR A 29 -5.34 -9.64 -1.72
N ASP A 30 -5.67 -10.77 -2.34
CA ASP A 30 -4.88 -11.42 -3.36
C ASP A 30 -5.25 -10.85 -4.73
N CYS A 31 -4.27 -10.26 -5.42
CA CYS A 31 -4.48 -9.65 -6.73
C CYS A 31 -4.59 -10.69 -7.85
N GLN A 32 -4.19 -11.95 -7.61
CA GLN A 32 -4.15 -13.05 -8.57
C GLN A 32 -5.32 -14.02 -8.40
N ALA A 33 -6.08 -13.96 -7.30
CA ALA A 33 -7.23 -14.85 -7.08
C ALA A 33 -8.33 -14.64 -8.14
N ASP A 34 -9.02 -15.74 -8.51
CA ASP A 34 -10.11 -15.70 -9.50
C ASP A 34 -11.43 -15.14 -8.94
N ASP A 35 -11.73 -15.41 -7.66
CA ASP A 35 -12.95 -14.93 -6.96
C ASP A 35 -12.59 -13.93 -5.87
N ARG A 36 -12.33 -12.68 -6.28
CA ARG A 36 -11.75 -11.67 -5.39
C ARG A 36 -12.85 -10.94 -4.62
N PRO A 37 -12.79 -10.92 -3.27
CA PRO A 37 -13.67 -10.06 -2.50
C PRO A 37 -13.38 -8.58 -2.81
N PRO A 38 -14.35 -7.66 -2.59
CA PRO A 38 -14.12 -6.24 -2.83
C PRO A 38 -12.90 -5.70 -2.06
N VAL A 39 -12.10 -4.90 -2.75
CA VAL A 39 -10.95 -4.23 -2.16
C VAL A 39 -11.42 -3.08 -1.26
N ILE A 40 -11.25 -3.22 0.05
CA ILE A 40 -11.64 -2.18 1.03
C ILE A 40 -10.50 -1.17 1.20
N LEU A 41 -10.25 -0.37 0.17
CA LEU A 41 -9.26 0.73 0.21
C LEU A 41 -9.90 2.11 0.32
N HIS A 42 -11.22 2.23 0.13
CA HIS A 42 -11.92 3.51 0.19
C HIS A 42 -11.75 4.22 1.55
N ARG A 43 -11.51 3.46 2.63
CA ARG A 43 -11.27 4.00 3.97
C ARG A 43 -9.90 4.64 4.12
N LEU A 44 -8.97 4.39 3.19
CA LEU A 44 -7.64 5.00 3.16
C LEU A 44 -7.58 6.26 2.27
N LEU A 45 -8.63 6.52 1.48
CA LEU A 45 -8.74 7.69 0.62
C LEU A 45 -8.53 8.98 1.42
N ARG A 46 -7.76 9.92 0.83
CA ARG A 46 -7.48 11.26 1.40
C ARG A 46 -6.81 11.26 2.77
N ARG A 47 -6.35 10.11 3.25
CA ARG A 47 -5.58 10.04 4.49
C ARG A 47 -4.13 10.35 4.20
N LYS A 48 -3.53 11.16 5.05
CA LYS A 48 -2.12 11.49 4.98
C LYS A 48 -1.30 10.30 5.45
N ILE A 49 -0.27 9.99 4.67
CA ILE A 49 0.72 8.99 5.05
C ILE A 49 1.62 9.60 6.14
N ARG A 50 1.64 8.98 7.31
CA ARG A 50 2.49 9.37 8.44
C ARG A 50 3.91 8.82 8.28
N SER A 51 4.04 7.59 7.80
CA SER A 51 5.35 6.95 7.61
C SER A 51 5.31 5.90 6.51
N VAL A 52 6.49 5.64 5.93
CA VAL A 52 6.71 4.58 4.96
C VAL A 52 7.80 3.66 5.49
N GLY A 53 7.48 2.37 5.63
CA GLY A 53 8.42 1.31 5.99
C GLY A 53 8.68 0.39 4.81
N ARG A 54 9.92 -0.07 4.65
CA ARG A 54 10.30 -1.00 3.59
C ARG A 54 11.11 -2.14 4.18
N ASN A 55 10.69 -3.37 3.87
CA ASN A 55 11.46 -4.59 4.03
C ASN A 55 11.63 -5.23 2.63
N ASP A 56 12.43 -6.29 2.53
CA ASP A 56 12.76 -6.89 1.24
C ASP A 56 11.52 -7.15 0.37
N LEU A 57 10.53 -7.86 0.89
CA LEU A 57 9.33 -8.26 0.14
C LEU A 57 8.08 -7.45 0.47
N GLN A 58 8.22 -6.32 1.18
CA GLN A 58 7.08 -5.58 1.70
C GLN A 58 7.31 -4.08 1.76
N LEU A 59 6.40 -3.32 1.16
CA LEU A 59 6.25 -1.88 1.40
C LEU A 59 5.05 -1.66 2.33
N THR A 60 5.24 -0.85 3.38
CA THR A 60 4.16 -0.51 4.32
C THR A 60 3.97 1.00 4.38
N LEU A 61 2.74 1.45 4.13
CA LEU A 61 2.29 2.81 4.35
C LEU A 61 1.51 2.84 5.66
N THR A 62 1.87 3.72 6.58
CA THR A 62 1.12 3.96 7.81
C THR A 62 0.46 5.32 7.72
N PHE A 63 -0.81 5.41 8.04
CA PHE A 63 -1.60 6.63 7.95
C PHE A 63 -1.75 7.31 9.32
N GLU A 64 -2.16 8.56 9.31
CA GLU A 64 -2.31 9.41 10.50
C GLU A 64 -3.31 8.89 11.54
N ASP A 65 -4.28 8.08 11.14
CA ASP A 65 -5.25 7.45 12.04
C ASP A 65 -4.77 6.13 12.68
N GLY A 66 -3.57 5.68 12.30
CA GLY A 66 -3.02 4.39 12.73
C GLY A 66 -3.35 3.22 11.81
N SER A 67 -4.16 3.41 10.75
CA SER A 67 -4.35 2.39 9.73
C SER A 67 -3.05 2.18 8.94
N SER A 68 -2.93 1.03 8.28
CA SER A 68 -1.77 0.74 7.44
C SER A 68 -2.14 -0.08 6.20
N LEU A 69 -1.38 0.14 5.13
CA LEU A 69 -1.46 -0.63 3.90
C LEU A 69 -0.10 -1.25 3.64
N ALA A 70 -0.04 -2.57 3.67
CA ALA A 70 1.12 -3.34 3.24
C ALA A 70 0.92 -3.84 1.82
N ILE A 71 1.97 -3.75 1.00
CA ILE A 71 2.02 -4.24 -0.37
C ILE A 71 3.11 -5.31 -0.42
N LEU A 72 2.75 -6.52 -0.87
CA LEU A 72 3.59 -7.72 -0.86
C LEU A 72 4.07 -8.06 -2.27
N SER A 73 5.31 -8.54 -2.41
CA SER A 73 5.91 -9.03 -3.66
C SER A 73 6.41 -10.47 -3.48
N GLU A 74 6.34 -11.29 -4.54
CA GLU A 74 6.83 -12.68 -4.55
C GLU A 74 8.29 -12.83 -5.01
N LEU A 75 8.81 -11.91 -5.84
CA LEU A 75 10.07 -12.13 -6.56
C LEU A 75 11.00 -10.93 -6.43
N ASN A 76 12.12 -11.18 -5.74
CA ASN A 76 13.19 -10.24 -5.43
C ASN A 76 12.73 -9.04 -4.61
N GLY A 77 13.61 -8.57 -3.72
CA GLY A 77 13.29 -7.42 -2.88
C GLY A 77 12.82 -6.28 -3.79
N TYR A 78 11.68 -5.65 -3.47
CA TYR A 78 11.05 -4.67 -4.37
C TYR A 78 12.13 -3.81 -5.04
N GLU A 79 12.25 -3.82 -6.36
CA GLU A 79 12.83 -2.69 -7.09
C GLU A 79 11.87 -1.51 -6.94
N SER A 80 11.67 -1.06 -5.70
CA SER A 80 11.17 0.27 -5.39
C SER A 80 12.30 1.26 -5.63
N GLY A 81 12.85 1.19 -6.86
CA GLY A 81 13.79 2.14 -7.41
C GLY A 81 13.17 3.51 -7.27
N ALA A 82 13.61 4.21 -6.23
CA ALA A 82 13.15 5.52 -5.81
C ALA A 82 11.76 5.64 -5.14
N ILE A 83 11.51 4.88 -4.06
CA ILE A 83 10.97 5.54 -2.85
C ILE A 83 12.15 6.14 -2.08
N VAL A 84 12.93 7.01 -2.76
CA VAL A 84 13.81 7.94 -2.08
C VAL A 84 12.89 8.96 -1.44
N ALA A 85 13.06 9.09 -0.13
CA ALA A 85 12.37 9.99 0.77
C ALA A 85 12.23 11.42 0.23
N MET A 86 11.27 12.15 0.83
CA MET A 86 10.90 13.56 0.59
C MET A 86 9.82 13.76 -0.47
N GLU A 87 8.57 13.44 -0.15
CA GLU A 87 7.57 14.39 0.36
C GLU A 87 6.28 13.64 0.67
N ILE A 88 5.62 14.02 1.76
CA ILE A 88 4.41 13.36 2.28
C ILE A 88 3.23 13.76 1.39
N GLY A 89 2.86 12.89 0.45
CA GLY A 89 1.70 13.08 -0.44
C GLY A 89 0.46 12.28 -0.02
N TYR A 90 -0.67 12.57 -0.65
CA TYR A 90 -1.91 11.82 -0.53
C TYR A 90 -1.98 10.68 -1.57
N VAL A 91 -2.77 9.62 -1.27
CA VAL A 91 -3.05 8.51 -2.20
C VAL A 91 -4.27 8.86 -3.05
N MET A 92 -4.12 8.83 -4.38
CA MET A 92 -5.22 8.94 -5.34
C MET A 92 -5.31 7.65 -6.17
N PHE A 93 -6.53 7.25 -6.51
CA PHE A 93 -6.84 6.01 -7.25
C PHE A 93 -7.35 6.37 -8.65
#